data_AF-A0A4Y6I173-F1
#
_entry.id   AF-A0A4Y6I173-F1
#
_cell.length_a   1.000
_cell.length_b   1.000
_cell.length_c   1.000
_cell.angle_alpha   90.00
_cell.angle_beta   90.00
_cell.angle_gamma   90.00
#
_symmetry.space_group_name_H-M   'P 1'
#
loop_
_entity.id
_entity.type
_entity.pdbx_description
1 polymer ?
#
loop_
_entity_poly.entity_id
_entity_poly.type
_entity_poly.pdbx_seq_one_letter_code
_entity_poly.pdbx_strand_id
1 'polypeptide(L)' 'MTNASFGIYIIHYPVVVWVCYLLYSYLNLPMIFIYILALGLELILTPLIYELFKRIPVVRFLVLGIKK' A
#
# COMPACT_ATOMS: atom_id res chain seq x y z
N MET A 1 -6.99 17.18 9.56
CA MET A 1 -6.82 15.90 8.82
C MET A 1 -6.70 14.79 9.85
N THR A 2 -7.47 13.72 9.76
CA THR A 2 -7.34 12.60 10.70
C THR A 2 -5.97 11.94 10.49
N ASN A 3 -5.20 11.69 11.56
CA ASN A 3 -3.84 11.14 11.50
C ASN A 3 -3.74 9.82 10.70
N ALA A 4 -4.85 9.09 10.55
CA ALA A 4 -4.91 7.88 9.75
C ALA A 4 -4.77 8.13 8.23
N SER A 5 -5.22 9.28 7.71
CA SER A 5 -5.17 9.59 6.28
C SER A 5 -3.73 9.74 5.77
N PHE A 6 -2.84 10.33 6.59
CA PHE A 6 -1.42 10.48 6.25
C PHE A 6 -0.69 9.13 6.17
N GLY A 7 -0.95 8.24 7.13
CA GLY A 7 -0.33 6.92 7.16
C GLY A 7 -0.74 6.02 5.99
N ILE A 8 -2.03 6.06 5.62
CA ILE A 8 -2.55 5.35 4.44
C ILE A 8 -1.91 5.91 3.16
N TYR A 9 -1.77 7.23 3.05
CA TYR A 9 -1.16 7.88 1.89
C TYR A 9 0.31 7.49 1.71
N ILE A 10 1.11 7.47 2.78
CA ILE A 10 2.52 7.03 2.70
C ILE A 10 2.63 5.58 2.26
N ILE A 11 1.77 4.70 2.79
CA ILE A 11 1.83 3.27 2.48
C ILE A 11 1.31 2.97 1.08
N HIS A 12 0.34 3.74 0.60
CA HIS A 12 -0.23 3.60 -0.74
C HIS A 12 0.86 3.66 -1.83
N TYR A 13 1.77 4.63 -1.79
CA TYR A 13 2.81 4.78 -2.83
C TYR A 13 3.69 3.54 -3.06
N PRO A 14 4.40 3.02 -2.05
CA PRO A 14 5.25 1.84 -2.25
C PRO A 14 4.41 0.62 -2.60
N VAL A 15 3.18 0.49 -2.09
CA VAL A 15 2.27 -0.61 -2.41
C VAL A 15 1.88 -0.58 -3.89
N VAL A 16 1.44 0.57 -4.42
CA VAL A 16 1.11 0.73 -5.84
C VAL A 16 2.29 0.37 -6.73
N VAL A 17 3.47 0.94 -6.44
CA VAL A 17 4.67 0.71 -7.25
C VAL A 17 5.04 -0.77 -7.26
N TRP A 18 5.03 -1.42 -6.09
CA TRP A 18 5.29 -2.85 -5.98
C TRP A 18 4.27 -3.70 -6.73
N VAL A 19 2.98 -3.45 -6.54
CA VAL A 19 1.89 -4.20 -7.18
C VAL A 19 1.99 -4.06 -8.70
N CYS A 20 2.13 -2.84 -9.22
CA CYS A 20 2.27 -2.60 -10.65
C CYS A 20 3.53 -3.27 -11.22
N TYR A 21 4.66 -3.19 -10.51
CA TYR A 21 5.89 -3.86 -10.92
C TYR A 21 5.73 -5.37 -10.99
N LEU A 22 5.13 -5.99 -9.97
CA LEU A 22 4.89 -7.44 -9.95
C LEU A 22 3.91 -7.87 -11.04
N LEU A 23 2.79 -7.16 -11.21
CA LEU A 23 1.81 -7.48 -12.24
C LEU A 23 2.44 -7.37 -13.64
N TYR A 24 3.21 -6.31 -13.90
CA TYR A 24 3.87 -6.13 -15.20
C TYR A 24 4.99 -7.15 -15.46
N SER A 25 5.79 -7.48 -14.44
CA SER A 25 6.96 -8.34 -14.60
C SER A 25 6.60 -9.82 -14.69
N TYR A 26 5.51 -10.24 -14.03
CA TYR A 26 5.16 -11.66 -13.92
C TYR A 26 3.89 -12.04 -14.69
N LEU A 27 3.01 -11.09 -15.00
CA LEU A 27 1.84 -11.35 -15.82
C LEU A 27 1.98 -10.68 -17.18
N ASN A 28 2.11 -11.50 -18.23
CA ASN A 28 2.04 -11.06 -19.63
C ASN A 28 0.59 -10.75 -20.03
N LEU A 29 -0.06 -9.83 -19.29
CA LEU A 29 -1.43 -9.40 -19.51
C LEU A 29 -1.47 -8.08 -20.30
N PRO A 30 -2.56 -7.81 -21.04
CA PRO A 30 -2.82 -6.50 -21.59
C PRO A 30 -2.88 -5.44 -20.49
N MET A 31 -2.41 -4.23 -20.80
CA MET A 31 -2.23 -3.14 -19.83
C MET A 31 -3.52 -2.79 -19.06
N ILE A 32 -4.69 -2.88 -19.69
CA ILE A 32 -6.00 -2.65 -19.06
C ILE A 32 -6.24 -3.61 -17.89
N PHE A 33 -5.91 -4.89 -18.05
CA PHE A 33 -6.09 -5.88 -16.98
C PHE A 33 -5.10 -5.65 -15.84
N ILE A 34 -3.87 -5.23 -16.15
CA ILE A 34 -2.87 -4.85 -15.13
C ILE A 34 -3.42 -3.71 -14.27
N TYR A 35 -3.99 -2.66 -14.88
CA TYR A 35 -4.57 -1.55 -14.12
C TYR A 35 -5.78 -1.94 -13.27
N ILE A 36 -6.69 -2.77 -13.81
CA ILE A 36 -7.85 -3.25 -13.05
C ILE A 36 -7.41 -4.09 -11.85
N LEU A 37 -6.45 -5.01 -12.05
CA LEU A 37 -5.89 -5.83 -10.98
C LEU A 37 -5.11 -4.99 -9.97
N ALA A 38 -4.32 -4.02 -10.42
CA ALA A 38 -3.58 -3.11 -9.55
C ALA A 38 -4.55 -2.34 -8.64
N LEU A 39 -5.63 -1.79 -9.20
CA LEU A 39 -6.65 -1.08 -8.45
C LEU A 39 -7.33 -1.98 -7.41
N GLY A 40 -7.71 -3.20 -7.79
CA GLY A 40 -8.32 -4.15 -6.86
C GLY A 40 -7.37 -4.57 -5.73
N LEU A 41 -6.11 -4.87 -6.06
CA LEU A 41 -5.10 -5.26 -5.09
C LEU A 41 -4.73 -4.12 -4.15
N GLU A 42 -4.62 -2.90 -4.66
CA GLU A 42 -4.25 -1.73 -3.88
C GLU A 42 -5.30 -1.38 -2.81
N LEU A 43 -6.59 -1.50 -3.15
CA LEU A 43 -7.70 -1.29 -2.21
C LEU A 43 -7.67 -2.27 -1.03
N ILE A 44 -7.08 -3.46 -1.21
CA ILE A 44 -6.98 -4.50 -0.18
C ILE A 44 -5.65 -4.40 0.56
N LEU A 45 -4.53 -4.29 -0.18
CA LEU A 45 -3.18 -4.34 0.38
C LEU A 45 -2.86 -3.09 1.19
N THR A 46 -3.27 -1.90 0.74
CA THR A 46 -2.97 -0.65 1.44
C THR A 46 -3.51 -0.62 2.88
N PRO A 47 -4.82 -0.89 3.13
CA PRO A 47 -5.34 -0.93 4.50
C PRO A 47 -4.74 -2.09 5.30
N LEU A 48 -4.51 -3.26 4.69
CA LEU A 48 -3.95 -4.43 5.37
C LEU A 48 -2.51 -4.16 5.86
N ILE A 49 -1.68 -3.57 5.00
CA ILE A 49 -0.30 -3.19 5.34
C ILE A 49 -0.31 -2.06 6.36
N TYR A 50 -1.21 -1.07 6.24
CA TYR A 50 -1.35 -0.01 7.23
C TYR A 50 -1.69 -0.55 8.62
N GLU A 51 -2.62 -1.49 8.73
CA GLU A 51 -2.93 -2.13 10.00
C GLU A 51 -1.76 -2.95 10.56
N LEU A 52 -1.06 -3.68 9.71
CA LEU A 52 0.13 -4.43 10.09
C LEU A 52 1.22 -3.50 10.64
N PHE A 53 1.49 -2.39 9.94
CA PHE A 53 2.51 -1.42 10.31
C PHE A 53 2.16 -0.69 11.59
N LYS A 54 0.87 -0.43 11.84
CA LYS A 54 0.37 0.14 13.09
C LYS A 54 0.57 -0.79 14.30
N ARG A 55 0.67 -2.11 14.09
CA ARG A 55 0.96 -3.08 15.17
C ARG A 55 2.43 -3.14 15.53
N ILE A 56 3.34 -2.81 14.60
CA ILE A 56 4.79 -2.84 14.83
C ILE A 56 5.25 -1.50 15.42
N PRO A 57 5.77 -1.46 16.66
CA PRO A 57 6.06 -0.20 17.37
C PRO A 57 7.10 0.67 16.65
N VAL A 58 8.12 0.05 16.04
CA VAL A 58 9.18 0.75 15.30
C VAL A 58 8.62 1.42 14.04
N VAL A 59 7.85 0.67 13.24
CA VAL A 59 7.29 1.15 11.97
C VAL A 59 6.18 2.18 12.22
N ARG A 60 5.34 1.95 13.23
CA ARG A 60 4.33 2.91 13.68
C ARG A 60 4.94 4.27 14.05
N PHE A 61 6.09 4.27 14.70
CA PHE A 61 6.77 5.50 15.10
C PHE A 61 7.51 6.16 13.93
N LEU A 62 8.33 5.39 13.20
CA LEU A 62 9.22 5.93 12.16
C LEU A 62 8.49 6.26 10.85
N VAL A 63 7.53 5.44 10.44
CA VAL A 63 6.85 5.57 9.14
C VAL A 63 5.51 6.27 9.30
N LEU A 64 4.72 5.90 10.31
CA LEU A 64 3.39 6.49 10.52
C LEU A 64 3.40 7.74 11.40
N GLY A 65 4.51 8.05 12.06
CA GLY A 65 4.61 9.20 12.98
C GLY A 65 3.70 9.10 14.21
N ILE A 66 3.10 7.93 14.46
CA ILE A 66 2.16 7.72 15.56
C ILE A 66 2.95 7.42 16.84
N LYS A 67 3.12 8.46 17.67
CA LYS A 67 3.61 8.31 19.04
C LYS A 67 2.45 7.89 19.93
N LYS A 68 2.43 6.62 20.32
CA LYS A 68 1.53 6.07 21.34
C LYS A 68 2.35 5.25 22.30
#